data_AF-A0A1I7NC15-F1
#
_entry.id   AF-A0A1I7NC15-F1
#
_cell.length_a   1.000
_cell.length_b   1.000
_cell.length_c   1.000
_cell.angle_alpha   90.00
_cell.angle_beta   90.00
_cell.angle_gamma   90.00
#
_symmetry.space_group_name_H-M   'P 1'
#
loop_
_entity.id
_entity.type
_entity.pdbx_description
1 polymer ?
#
loop_
_entity_poly.entity_id
_entity_poly.type
_entity_poly.pdbx_seq_one_letter_code
_entity_poly.pdbx_strand_id
1 'polypeptide(L)'
;MMRGFSEFAGRSAIVIGSASAFVVATISVLLWAATGPYFHYSDTWQLVVNTGTTLVTFLAVFLIQHSQNKDGKAIQLKLDELIRSTQSARNILIDLEHATEEEIAKFQAEFTKRRHT
;
A
#
# COMPACT_ATOMS: atom_id res chain seq x y z
N MET A 1 2.43 3.51 22.63
CA MET A 1 1.90 4.39 21.58
C MET A 1 1.84 3.72 20.20
N MET A 2 2.90 3.07 19.71
CA MET A 2 2.95 2.46 18.36
C MET A 2 2.02 1.24 18.14
N ARG A 3 1.77 0.41 19.17
CA ARG A 3 0.86 -0.76 19.06
C ARG A 3 -0.59 -0.38 18.78
N GLY A 4 -1.12 0.62 19.51
CA GLY A 4 -2.49 1.10 19.32
C GLY A 4 -2.71 1.75 17.94
N PHE A 5 -1.71 2.47 17.42
CA PHE A 5 -1.75 3.00 16.05
C PHE A 5 -1.75 1.87 15.01
N SER A 6 -0.93 0.83 15.18
CA SER A 6 -0.87 -0.30 14.23
C SER A 6 -2.16 -1.12 14.20
N GLU A 7 -2.81 -1.33 15.36
CA GLU A 7 -4.12 -1.99 15.43
C GLU A 7 -5.24 -1.13 14.82
N PHE A 8 -5.25 0.17 15.10
CA PHE A 8 -6.19 1.12 14.50
C PHE A 8 -5.99 1.22 12.98
N ALA A 9 -4.74 1.35 12.52
CA ALA A 9 -4.40 1.43 11.10
C ALA A 9 -4.77 0.14 10.37
N GLY A 10 -4.50 -1.03 10.97
CA GLY A 10 -4.88 -2.33 10.42
C GLY A 10 -6.40 -2.48 10.30
N ARG A 11 -7.17 -2.15 11.34
CA ARG A 11 -8.64 -2.20 11.28
C ARG A 11 -9.21 -1.18 10.28
N SER A 12 -8.65 0.02 10.23
CA SER A 12 -9.09 1.06 9.30
C SER A 12 -8.81 0.69 7.85
N ALA A 13 -7.63 0.11 7.56
CA ALA A 13 -7.28 -0.37 6.23
C ALA A 13 -8.20 -1.50 5.75
N ILE A 14 -8.54 -2.45 6.62
CA ILE A 14 -9.49 -3.54 6.31
C ILE A 14 -10.88 -2.97 6.03
N VAL A 15 -11.34 -2.00 6.82
CA VAL A 15 -12.65 -1.36 6.62
C VAL A 15 -12.66 -0.60 5.29
N ILE A 16 -11.66 0.24 5.02
CA ILE A 16 -11.58 1.03 3.76
C ILE A 16 -11.52 0.13 2.52
N GLY A 17 -10.84 -1.02 2.59
CA GLY A 17 -10.74 -1.97 1.48
C GLY A 17 -11.94 -2.93 1.31
N SER A 18 -12.94 -2.87 2.20
CA SER A 18 -14.08 -3.79 2.19
C SER A 18 -15.15 -3.42 1.17
N ALA A 19 -15.87 -4.42 0.64
CA ALA A 19 -17.03 -4.21 -0.23
C ALA A 19 -18.11 -3.34 0.44
N SER A 20 -18.28 -3.47 1.76
CA SER A 20 -19.18 -2.62 2.55
C SER A 20 -18.77 -1.14 2.53
N ALA A 21 -17.48 -0.82 2.63
CA ALA A 21 -17.03 0.56 2.54
C ALA A 21 -17.24 1.16 1.15
N PHE A 22 -17.06 0.36 0.09
CA PHE A 22 -17.37 0.79 -1.27
C PHE A 22 -18.86 1.14 -1.44
N VAL A 23 -19.76 0.32 -0.90
CA VAL A 23 -21.21 0.61 -0.93
C VAL A 23 -21.53 1.89 -0.15
N VAL A 24 -20.99 2.06 1.05
CA VAL A 24 -21.20 3.28 1.86
C VAL A 24 -20.65 4.52 1.15
N ALA A 25 -19.46 4.44 0.57
CA ALA A 25 -18.86 5.54 -0.20
C ALA A 25 -19.73 5.90 -1.42
N THR A 26 -20.21 4.90 -2.14
CA THR A 26 -21.09 5.09 -3.30
C THR A 26 -22.40 5.77 -2.90
N ILE A 27 -23.06 5.30 -1.84
CA ILE A 27 -24.29 5.93 -1.31
C ILE A 27 -24.00 7.38 -0.89
N SER A 28 -22.88 7.64 -0.23
CA SER A 28 -22.50 8.99 0.19
C SER A 28 -22.33 9.93 -1.01
N VAL A 29 -21.72 9.48 -2.09
CA VAL A 29 -21.59 10.24 -3.35
C VAL A 29 -22.95 10.50 -3.99
N LEU A 30 -23.84 9.50 -4.01
CA LEU A 30 -25.19 9.65 -4.55
C LEU A 30 -26.02 10.66 -3.74
N LEU A 31 -25.96 10.58 -2.41
CA LEU A 31 -26.62 11.53 -1.51
C LEU A 31 -26.09 12.95 -1.71
N TRP A 32 -24.77 13.11 -1.78
CA TRP A 32 -24.15 14.39 -2.09
C TRP A 32 -24.69 14.93 -3.43
N ALA A 33 -24.63 14.16 -4.51
CA ALA A 33 -25.12 14.58 -5.83
C ALA A 33 -26.61 14.96 -5.80
N ALA A 34 -27.44 14.23 -5.05
CA ALA A 34 -28.87 14.52 -4.88
C ALA A 34 -29.14 15.82 -4.11
N THR A 35 -28.24 16.26 -3.22
CA THR A 35 -28.34 17.58 -2.57
C THR A 35 -27.92 18.74 -3.49
N GLY A 36 -27.23 18.47 -4.60
CA GLY A 36 -26.73 19.48 -5.53
C GLY A 36 -27.80 20.47 -6.03
N PRO A 37 -28.97 20.04 -6.50
CA PRO A 37 -30.04 20.94 -6.97
C PRO A 37 -30.53 21.92 -5.90
N TYR A 38 -30.61 21.50 -4.64
CA TYR A 38 -31.01 22.37 -3.53
C TYR A 38 -29.99 23.50 -3.30
N PHE A 39 -28.70 23.19 -3.44
CA PHE A 39 -27.59 24.15 -3.32
C PHE A 39 -27.20 24.80 -4.65
N HIS A 40 -28.00 24.65 -5.70
CA HIS A 40 -27.74 25.18 -7.05
C HIS A 40 -26.35 24.80 -7.59
N TYR A 41 -25.82 23.65 -7.16
CA TYR A 41 -24.44 23.22 -7.47
C TYR A 41 -23.37 24.29 -7.17
N SER A 42 -23.57 25.09 -6.12
CA SER A 42 -22.68 26.19 -5.73
C SER A 42 -21.23 25.79 -5.47
N ASP A 43 -20.33 26.76 -5.59
CA ASP A 43 -18.89 26.58 -5.32
C ASP A 43 -18.63 26.05 -3.91
N THR A 44 -19.36 26.52 -2.90
CA THR A 44 -19.22 26.02 -1.52
C THR A 44 -19.63 24.55 -1.40
N TRP A 45 -20.70 24.13 -2.09
CA TRP A 45 -21.16 22.75 -2.09
C TRP A 45 -20.13 21.80 -2.76
N GLN A 46 -19.49 22.26 -3.84
CA GLN A 46 -18.40 21.51 -4.50
C GLN A 46 -17.12 21.50 -3.65
N LEU A 47 -16.78 22.64 -3.03
CA LEU A 47 -15.58 22.79 -2.22
C LEU A 47 -15.60 21.83 -1.03
N VAL A 48 -16.74 21.72 -0.32
CA VAL A 48 -16.86 20.83 0.85
C VAL A 48 -16.54 19.37 0.49
N VAL A 49 -17.09 18.85 -0.62
CA VAL A 49 -16.81 17.47 -1.02
C VAL A 49 -15.37 17.27 -1.50
N ASN A 50 -14.82 18.24 -2.23
CA ASN A 50 -13.47 18.17 -2.76
C ASN A 50 -12.44 18.21 -1.65
N THR A 51 -12.58 19.16 -0.71
CA THR A 51 -11.71 19.27 0.46
C THR A 51 -11.82 18.04 1.35
N GLY A 52 -13.04 17.56 1.61
CA GLY A 52 -13.26 16.35 2.42
C GLY A 52 -12.63 15.11 1.81
N THR A 53 -12.89 14.86 0.52
CA THR A 53 -12.36 13.70 -0.21
C THR A 53 -10.83 13.75 -0.29
N THR A 54 -10.25 14.94 -0.47
CA THR A 54 -8.79 15.11 -0.49
C THR A 54 -8.16 14.71 0.84
N LEU A 55 -8.72 15.16 1.97
CA LEU A 55 -8.24 14.78 3.30
C LEU A 55 -8.36 13.27 3.55
N VAL A 56 -9.51 12.68 3.21
CA VAL A 56 -9.72 11.22 3.32
C VAL A 56 -8.73 10.46 2.46
N THR A 57 -8.50 10.90 1.23
CA THR A 57 -7.54 10.28 0.30
C THR A 57 -6.12 10.37 0.85
N PHE A 58 -5.71 11.53 1.37
CA PHE A 58 -4.41 11.70 1.99
C PHE A 58 -4.20 10.70 3.13
N LEU A 59 -5.17 10.58 4.04
CA LEU A 59 -5.13 9.60 5.12
C LEU A 59 -5.12 8.15 4.60
N ALA A 60 -5.93 7.84 3.58
CA ALA A 60 -5.97 6.51 2.97
C ALA A 60 -4.61 6.11 2.39
N VAL A 61 -3.89 7.02 1.74
CA VAL A 61 -2.53 6.77 1.24
C VAL A 61 -1.60 6.34 2.36
N PHE A 62 -1.59 7.03 3.51
CA PHE A 62 -0.77 6.63 4.66
C PHE A 62 -1.16 5.24 5.21
N LEU A 63 -2.46 4.96 5.30
CA LEU A 63 -2.94 3.67 5.79
C LEU A 63 -2.56 2.53 4.84
N ILE A 64 -2.73 2.74 3.53
CA ILE A 64 -2.33 1.79 2.48
C ILE A 64 -0.82 1.57 2.54
N GLN A 65 -0.01 2.63 2.62
CA GLN A 65 1.45 2.52 2.75
C GLN A 65 1.86 1.76 4.02
N HIS A 66 1.19 1.98 5.17
CA HIS A 66 1.47 1.23 6.39
C HIS A 66 1.18 -0.27 6.22
N SER A 67 0.03 -0.63 5.62
CA SER A 67 -0.31 -2.03 5.33
C SER A 67 0.67 -2.65 4.35
N GLN A 68 0.93 -1.96 3.23
CA GLN A 68 1.85 -2.42 2.18
C GLN A 68 3.27 -2.60 2.70
N ASN A 69 3.78 -1.70 3.54
CA ASN A 69 5.11 -1.84 4.15
C ASN A 69 5.19 -3.06 5.07
N LYS A 70 4.12 -3.39 5.79
CA LYS A 70 4.07 -4.57 6.65
C LYS A 70 3.99 -5.86 5.83
N ASP A 71 3.14 -5.89 4.80
CA ASP A 71 2.97 -7.05 3.92
C ASP A 71 4.24 -7.32 3.10
N GLY A 72 4.92 -6.27 2.63
CA GLY A 72 6.21 -6.37 1.93
C GLY A 72 7.27 -7.06 2.77
N LYS A 73 7.43 -6.67 4.05
CA LYS A 73 8.35 -7.34 4.98
C LYS A 73 8.00 -8.79 5.23
N ALA A 74 6.71 -9.11 5.33
CA ALA A 74 6.27 -10.49 5.50
C ALA A 74 6.58 -11.36 4.27
N ILE A 75 6.49 -10.79 3.06
CA ILE A 75 6.89 -11.47 1.82
C ILE A 75 8.40 -11.70 1.79
N GLN A 76 9.22 -10.70 2.11
CA GLN A 76 10.68 -10.83 2.20
C GLN A 76 11.08 -11.98 3.14
N LEU A 77 10.59 -11.99 4.38
CA LEU A 77 10.88 -13.05 5.35
C LEU A 77 10.49 -14.46 4.85
N LYS A 78 9.36 -14.58 4.15
CA LYS A 78 8.93 -15.87 3.57
C LYS A 78 9.86 -16.31 2.44
N LEU A 79 10.31 -15.38 1.59
CA LEU A 79 11.27 -15.66 0.52
C LEU A 79 12.63 -16.05 1.10
N ASP A 80 13.09 -15.37 2.16
CA ASP A 80 14.34 -15.67 2.84
C ASP A 80 14.37 -17.09 3.39
N GLU A 81 13.27 -17.55 3.97
CA GLU A 81 13.12 -18.92 4.47
C GLU A 81 13.11 -19.96 3.32
N LEU A 82 12.46 -19.65 2.19
CA LEU A 82 12.48 -20.50 0.99
C LEU A 82 13.89 -20.59 0.37
N ILE A 83 14.63 -19.48 0.33
CA ILE A 83 16.01 -19.44 -0.15
C ILE A 83 16.90 -20.25 0.81
N ARG A 84 16.79 -20.04 2.14
CA ARG A 84 17.54 -20.81 3.16
C ARG A 84 17.30 -22.31 3.08
N SER A 85 16.06 -22.73 2.85
CA SER A 85 15.69 -24.15 2.79
C SER A 85 16.10 -24.84 1.48
N THR A 86 16.51 -24.07 0.46
CA THR A 86 16.98 -24.59 -0.82
C THR A 86 18.49 -24.83 -0.79
N GLN A 87 18.93 -26.10 -0.87
CA GLN A 87 20.35 -26.49 -0.74
C GLN A 87 21.32 -25.85 -1.74
N SER A 88 20.84 -25.35 -2.88
CA SER A 88 21.67 -24.69 -3.92
C SER A 88 21.52 -23.17 -3.95
N ALA A 89 20.75 -22.57 -3.05
CA ALA A 89 20.52 -21.13 -3.08
C ALA A 89 21.60 -20.38 -2.30
N ARG A 90 22.08 -19.27 -2.88
CA ARG A 90 23.11 -18.44 -2.25
C ARG A 90 22.47 -17.61 -1.14
N ASN A 91 22.86 -17.85 0.11
CA ASN A 91 22.47 -17.03 1.27
C ASN A 91 22.75 -15.52 1.08
N ILE A 92 23.64 -15.15 0.16
CA ILE A 92 23.91 -13.75 -0.22
C ILE A 92 22.70 -13.03 -0.85
N LEU A 93 21.76 -13.77 -1.45
CA LEU A 93 20.53 -13.19 -2.04
C LEU A 93 19.47 -12.84 -0.99
N ILE A 94 19.64 -13.29 0.26
CA ILE A 94 18.69 -13.11 1.36
C ILE A 94 18.73 -11.69 1.90
N ASP A 95 19.88 -11.01 1.80
CA ASP A 95 20.05 -9.66 2.36
C ASP A 95 20.13 -8.59 1.25
N LEU A 96 19.58 -8.89 0.08
CA LEU A 96 19.68 -8.02 -1.09
C LEU A 96 18.99 -6.66 -0.88
N GLU A 97 17.99 -6.60 0.02
CA GLU A 97 17.27 -5.37 0.37
C GLU A 97 18.11 -4.33 1.13
N HIS A 98 19.22 -4.77 1.74
CA HIS A 98 20.20 -3.90 2.41
C HIS A 98 21.49 -3.74 1.60
N ALA A 99 21.60 -4.39 0.44
CA ALA A 99 22.77 -4.32 -0.41
C ALA A 99 22.90 -2.92 -1.05
N THR A 100 24.15 -2.50 -1.24
CA THR A 100 24.46 -1.26 -1.96
C THR A 100 24.11 -1.37 -3.45
N GLU A 101 23.88 -0.24 -4.12
CA GLU A 101 23.62 -0.22 -5.57
C GLU A 101 24.74 -0.90 -6.37
N GLU A 102 26.00 -0.74 -5.95
CA GLU A 102 27.15 -1.40 -6.58
C GLU A 102 27.09 -2.93 -6.44
N GLU A 103 26.67 -3.44 -5.28
CA GLU A 103 26.50 -4.87 -5.05
C GLU A 103 25.35 -5.43 -5.90
N ILE A 104 24.22 -4.72 -5.96
CA ILE A 104 23.07 -5.07 -6.81
C ILE A 104 23.50 -5.13 -8.29
N ALA A 105 24.26 -4.13 -8.77
CA ALA A 105 24.75 -4.10 -10.14
C ALA A 105 25.70 -5.27 -10.45
N LYS A 106 26.59 -5.64 -9.51
CA LYS A 106 27.45 -6.82 -9.64
C LYS A 106 26.64 -8.11 -9.78
N PHE A 107 25.57 -8.28 -8.99
CA PHE A 107 24.70 -9.46 -9.09
C PHE A 107 23.93 -9.49 -10.41
N GLN A 108 23.36 -8.37 -10.85
CA GLN A 108 22.68 -8.29 -12.15
C GLN A 108 23.61 -8.65 -13.32
N ALA A 109 24.85 -8.18 -13.28
CA ALA A 109 25.86 -8.53 -14.28
C ALA A 109 26.20 -10.03 -14.27
N GLU A 110 26.35 -10.64 -13.08
CA GLU A 110 26.59 -12.09 -12.94
C GLU A 110 25.43 -12.92 -13.51
N PHE A 111 24.18 -12.57 -13.19
CA PHE A 111 22.99 -13.26 -13.71
C PHE A 111 22.85 -13.13 -15.22
N THR A 112 23.07 -11.93 -15.76
CA THR A 112 23.01 -11.70 -17.21
C THR A 112 24.04 -12.57 -17.93
N LYS A 113 25.26 -12.66 -17.38
CA LYS A 113 26.33 -13.50 -17.95
C LYS A 113 25.96 -14.99 -17.96
N ARG A 114 25.37 -15.51 -16.88
CA ARG A 114 24.93 -16.92 -16.80
C ARG A 114 23.75 -17.24 -17.70
N ARG A 115 22.86 -16.27 -17.95
CA ARG A 115 21.66 -16.44 -18.78
C ARG A 115 21.99 -16.59 -20.28
N HIS A 116 23.21 -16.26 -20.69
CA HIS A 116 23.73 -16.38 -22.05
C HIS A 116 24.71 -17.57 -22.26
N THR A 117 24.81 -18.47 -21.27
CA THR A 117 25.55 -19.75 -21.34
C THR A 117 24.59 -20.90 -21.11
#